data_AF-A0A2E9Z669-F1
#
_entry.id   AF-A0A2E9Z669-F1
#
_cell.length_a   1.000
_cell.length_b   1.000
_cell.length_c   1.000
_cell.angle_alpha   90.00
_cell.angle_beta   90.00
_cell.angle_gamma   90.00
#
_symmetry.space_group_name_H-M   'P 1'
#
loop_
_entity.id
_entity.type
_entity.pdbx_description
1 polymer ?
#
loop_
_entity_poly.entity_id
_entity_poly.type
_entity_poly.pdbx_seq_one_letter_code
_entity_poly.pdbx_strand_id
1 'polypeptide(L)'
;MPNPLKVLLLVACFAVIPSLPAWAGGVPSSPPGLAMDPEFQEKGKRLFLDYCAHCHGNHGDGDGFNAEFLDKDPAELSSPEFLAKRTNDQLFRVISEGGAKVKKSHLMPVFGHTLSEEEIWSLIAFIRQLGQGGSAVTAPEGVNTERPLGSVLSRSAMDSFSKWFAGEGQKKEQTKSGELLIMNKKSCLGCHQLNEAGGKIGPNLNRSSFNYRPEWIYAWISNPQAFHPDTKMPNLGLEPEEARAITAFLASF
;
A
#
# COMPACT_ATOMS: atom_id res chain seq x y z
N MET A 1 -5.55 -66.17 79.34
CA MET A 1 -6.92 -65.90 78.86
C MET A 1 -6.84 -65.33 77.46
N PRO A 2 -7.74 -65.70 76.56
CA PRO A 2 -7.34 -66.46 75.39
C PRO A 2 -7.64 -65.79 74.05
N ASN A 3 -6.93 -66.34 73.08
CA ASN A 3 -7.25 -66.59 71.69
C ASN A 3 -7.11 -65.46 70.65
N PRO A 4 -6.46 -65.81 69.52
CA PRO A 4 -6.07 -64.92 68.45
C PRO A 4 -7.12 -64.92 67.34
N LEU A 5 -7.04 -63.95 66.44
CA LEU A 5 -7.52 -64.17 65.08
C LEU A 5 -6.44 -63.75 64.10
N LYS A 6 -5.70 -64.77 63.63
CA LYS A 6 -5.01 -64.73 62.35
C LYS A 6 -6.09 -64.65 61.27
N VAL A 7 -6.12 -63.55 60.53
CA VAL A 7 -6.75 -63.51 59.22
C VAL A 7 -5.64 -63.30 58.21
N LEU A 8 -5.29 -64.40 57.56
CA LEU A 8 -4.50 -64.47 56.35
C LEU A 8 -5.43 -64.09 55.20
N LEU A 9 -5.24 -62.96 54.53
CA LEU A 9 -5.83 -62.80 53.19
C LEU A 9 -5.08 -61.77 52.34
N LEU A 10 -4.41 -62.32 51.34
CA LEU A 10 -4.24 -61.82 49.97
C LEU A 10 -3.55 -60.46 49.78
N VAL A 11 -2.27 -60.61 49.41
CA VAL A 11 -1.52 -59.69 48.57
C VAL A 11 -2.33 -59.37 47.32
N ALA A 12 -2.77 -58.12 47.20
CA ALA A 12 -3.04 -57.48 45.92
C ALA A 12 -2.11 -56.26 45.84
N CYS A 13 -0.99 -56.43 45.12
CA CYS A 13 -0.19 -55.31 44.63
C CYS A 13 -1.05 -54.50 43.65
N PHE A 14 -1.88 -53.59 44.16
CA PHE A 14 -2.33 -52.46 43.37
C PHE A 14 -1.19 -51.47 43.34
N ALA A 15 -0.47 -51.46 42.21
CA ALA A 15 0.42 -50.38 41.89
C ALA A 15 -0.36 -49.07 42.06
N VAL A 16 0.10 -48.23 42.98
CA VAL A 16 -0.27 -46.82 43.02
C VAL A 16 0.33 -46.24 41.76
N ILE A 17 -0.43 -46.27 40.66
CA ILE A 17 -0.18 -45.34 39.57
C ILE A 17 -0.53 -43.99 40.18
N PRO A 18 0.43 -43.06 40.33
CA PRO A 18 0.08 -41.71 40.71
C PRO A 18 -0.91 -41.21 39.68
N SER A 19 -2.13 -40.92 40.12
CA SER A 19 -3.09 -40.14 39.35
C SER A 19 -2.37 -38.86 38.98
N LEU A 20 -1.89 -38.79 37.74
CA LEU A 20 -1.51 -37.54 37.12
C LEU A 20 -2.69 -36.60 37.37
N PRO A 21 -2.47 -35.38 37.91
CA PRO A 21 -3.57 -34.44 38.04
C PRO A 21 -4.17 -34.30 36.65
N ALA A 22 -5.42 -34.73 36.54
CA ALA A 22 -6.23 -34.51 35.35
C ALA A 22 -6.09 -33.02 35.04
N TRP A 23 -5.52 -32.74 33.88
CA TRP A 23 -5.68 -31.47 33.20
C TRP A 23 -7.19 -31.24 33.08
N ALA A 24 -7.78 -30.64 34.10
CA ALA A 24 -8.95 -29.82 33.93
C ALA A 24 -8.48 -28.69 33.03
N GLY A 25 -8.62 -28.92 31.73
CA GLY A 25 -8.43 -27.93 30.70
C GLY A 25 -9.39 -26.79 30.97
N GLY A 26 -8.93 -25.81 31.75
CA GLY A 26 -9.29 -24.44 31.49
C GLY A 26 -8.95 -24.22 30.03
N VAL A 27 -9.99 -24.00 29.21
CA VAL A 27 -9.86 -23.51 27.85
C VAL A 27 -8.75 -22.46 27.88
N PRO A 28 -7.68 -22.57 27.06
CA PRO A 28 -6.72 -21.49 26.99
C PRO A 28 -7.51 -20.23 26.68
N SER A 29 -7.59 -19.32 27.65
CA SER A 29 -8.03 -17.96 27.38
C SER A 29 -7.16 -17.48 26.23
N SER A 30 -7.79 -17.00 25.15
CA SER A 30 -7.10 -16.44 24.00
C SER A 30 -5.90 -15.63 24.47
N PRO A 31 -4.70 -15.79 23.87
CA PRO A 31 -3.52 -15.06 24.30
C PRO A 31 -3.86 -13.57 24.35
N PRO A 32 -3.39 -12.82 25.36
CA PRO A 32 -3.59 -11.38 25.42
C PRO A 32 -2.86 -10.74 24.24
N GLY A 33 -3.59 -10.55 23.13
CA GLY A 33 -3.01 -10.19 21.83
C GLY A 33 -4.02 -10.08 20.68
N LEU A 34 -5.31 -9.90 20.97
CA LEU A 34 -6.31 -9.47 19.97
C LEU A 34 -6.79 -8.03 20.21
N ALA A 35 -6.04 -7.27 21.01
CA ALA A 35 -6.09 -5.82 20.99
C ALA A 35 -5.24 -5.37 19.81
N MET A 36 -5.84 -4.62 18.89
CA MET A 36 -5.14 -4.03 17.75
C MET A 36 -3.94 -3.24 18.27
N ASP A 37 -2.75 -3.47 17.71
CA ASP A 37 -1.56 -2.70 18.04
C ASP A 37 -1.85 -1.21 17.77
N PRO A 38 -1.90 -0.34 18.80
CA PRO A 38 -2.22 1.07 18.62
C PRO A 38 -1.24 1.79 17.70
N GLU A 39 0.03 1.37 17.69
CA GLU A 39 1.04 1.94 16.80
C GLU A 39 0.75 1.58 15.34
N PHE A 40 0.36 0.34 15.09
CA PHE A 40 -0.03 -0.13 13.75
C PHE A 40 -1.25 0.64 13.22
N GLN A 41 -2.26 0.89 14.05
CA GLN A 41 -3.42 1.70 13.64
C GLN A 41 -3.08 3.15 13.36
N GLU A 42 -2.30 3.78 14.24
CA GLU A 42 -1.92 5.18 14.07
C GLU A 42 -1.02 5.36 12.83
N LYS A 43 -0.14 4.37 12.55
CA LYS A 43 0.62 4.29 11.30
C LYS A 43 -0.33 4.27 10.09
N GLY A 44 -1.33 3.40 10.10
CA GLY A 44 -2.35 3.31 9.04
C GLY A 44 -3.12 4.61 8.84
N LYS A 45 -3.57 5.24 9.92
CA LYS A 45 -4.26 6.53 9.90
C LYS A 45 -3.41 7.63 9.29
N ARG A 46 -2.15 7.75 9.72
CA ARG A 46 -1.21 8.75 9.20
C ARG A 46 -1.00 8.58 7.69
N LEU A 47 -0.75 7.34 7.25
CA LEU A 47 -0.60 7.03 5.83
C LEU A 47 -1.86 7.34 5.03
N PHE A 48 -3.04 7.05 5.60
CA PHE A 48 -4.31 7.33 4.94
C PHE A 48 -4.50 8.83 4.71
N LEU A 49 -4.21 9.65 5.72
CA LEU A 49 -4.29 11.11 5.59
C LEU A 49 -3.26 11.65 4.58
N ASP A 50 -2.07 11.06 4.53
CA ASP A 50 -1.00 11.48 3.62
C ASP A 50 -1.26 11.12 2.14
N TYR A 51 -1.84 9.94 1.87
CA TYR A 51 -1.90 9.36 0.52
C TYR A 51 -3.32 9.14 -0.03
N CYS A 52 -4.31 8.94 0.84
CA CYS A 52 -5.64 8.46 0.43
C CYS A 52 -6.74 9.51 0.59
N ALA A 53 -6.71 10.27 1.69
CA ALA A 53 -7.78 11.17 2.09
C ALA A 53 -8.04 12.31 1.09
N HIS A 54 -7.03 12.72 0.33
CA HIS A 54 -7.19 13.74 -0.72
C HIS A 54 -8.25 13.36 -1.76
N CYS A 55 -8.44 12.06 -2.02
CA CYS A 55 -9.49 11.55 -2.90
C CYS A 55 -10.61 10.88 -2.09
N HIS A 56 -10.27 9.97 -1.18
CA HIS A 56 -11.27 9.19 -0.43
C HIS A 56 -11.94 9.93 0.74
N GLY A 57 -11.55 11.18 1.03
CA GLY A 57 -12.07 11.95 2.17
C GLY A 57 -11.39 11.58 3.49
N ASN A 58 -11.35 12.52 4.45
CA ASN A 58 -10.68 12.30 5.75
C ASN A 58 -11.33 11.20 6.59
N HIS A 59 -12.62 10.93 6.39
CA HIS A 59 -13.34 9.84 7.05
C HIS A 59 -13.64 8.67 6.11
N GLY A 60 -13.17 8.72 4.85
CA GLY A 60 -13.44 7.67 3.87
C GLY A 60 -14.75 7.83 3.09
N ASP A 61 -15.41 8.98 3.13
CA ASP A 61 -16.73 9.17 2.52
C ASP A 61 -16.70 9.32 0.98
N GLY A 62 -15.51 9.30 0.38
CA GLY A 62 -15.31 9.49 -1.06
C GLY A 62 -15.37 10.96 -1.50
N ASP A 63 -15.34 11.89 -0.56
CA ASP A 63 -15.55 13.33 -0.72
C ASP A 63 -14.26 14.16 -0.57
N GLY A 64 -13.10 13.54 -0.79
CA GLY A 64 -11.82 14.24 -0.71
C GLY A 64 -11.78 15.43 -1.66
N PHE A 65 -11.03 16.48 -1.32
CA PHE A 65 -11.01 17.73 -2.10
C PHE A 65 -10.60 17.52 -3.58
N ASN A 66 -9.94 16.41 -3.89
CA ASN A 66 -9.50 16.05 -5.23
C ASN A 66 -10.48 15.13 -5.98
N ALA A 67 -11.55 14.65 -5.33
CA ALA A 67 -12.52 13.72 -5.90
C ALA A 67 -13.23 14.29 -7.14
N GLU A 68 -13.52 15.60 -7.15
CA GLU A 68 -14.20 16.28 -8.28
C GLU A 68 -13.39 16.27 -9.60
N PHE A 69 -12.08 16.01 -9.54
CA PHE A 69 -11.19 15.99 -10.70
C PHE A 69 -10.99 14.59 -11.29
N LEU A 70 -11.64 13.57 -10.73
CA LEU A 70 -11.47 12.18 -11.14
C LEU A 70 -12.50 11.77 -12.20
N ASP A 71 -12.17 10.73 -12.97
CA ASP A 71 -13.08 10.15 -13.97
C ASP A 71 -14.24 9.37 -13.35
N LYS A 72 -14.05 8.93 -12.10
CA LYS A 72 -14.99 8.14 -11.31
C LYS A 72 -14.87 8.52 -9.86
N ASP A 73 -16.01 8.52 -9.17
CA ASP A 73 -16.05 8.76 -7.74
C ASP A 73 -15.19 7.72 -7.00
N PRO A 74 -14.38 8.17 -6.02
CA PRO A 74 -13.69 7.28 -5.11
C PRO A 74 -14.67 6.37 -4.38
N ALA A 75 -14.21 5.17 -4.01
CA ALA A 75 -15.01 4.30 -3.16
C ALA A 75 -15.23 4.95 -1.78
N GLU A 76 -16.46 4.84 -1.27
CA GLU A 76 -16.83 5.17 0.11
C GLU A 76 -16.30 4.07 1.04
N LEU A 77 -15.13 4.32 1.62
CA LEU A 77 -14.42 3.43 2.54
C LEU A 77 -15.01 3.46 3.97
N SER A 78 -15.86 4.44 4.28
CA SER A 78 -16.66 4.48 5.52
C SER A 78 -17.91 3.59 5.47
N SER A 79 -18.29 3.04 4.30
CA SER A 79 -19.46 2.16 4.20
C SER A 79 -19.18 0.75 4.74
N PRO A 80 -19.88 0.29 5.80
CA PRO A 80 -19.77 -1.08 6.29
C PRO A 80 -20.19 -2.10 5.24
N GLU A 81 -21.24 -1.82 4.46
CA GLU A 81 -21.77 -2.71 3.42
C GLU A 81 -20.78 -2.87 2.24
N PHE A 82 -20.08 -1.78 1.89
CA PHE A 82 -19.01 -1.84 0.91
C PHE A 82 -17.90 -2.74 1.43
N LEU A 83 -17.36 -2.47 2.61
CA LEU A 83 -16.22 -3.21 3.16
C LEU A 83 -16.52 -4.68 3.46
N ALA A 84 -17.74 -5.01 3.92
CA ALA A 84 -18.15 -6.40 4.20
C ALA A 84 -18.02 -7.32 2.97
N LYS A 85 -18.06 -6.77 1.77
CA LYS A 85 -17.96 -7.51 0.50
C LYS A 85 -16.53 -7.57 -0.07
N ARG A 86 -15.52 -7.20 0.71
CA ARG A 86 -14.11 -7.25 0.27
C ARG A 86 -13.29 -7.98 1.32
N THR A 87 -12.39 -8.85 0.90
CA THR A 87 -11.40 -9.46 1.78
C THR A 87 -10.23 -8.51 2.00
N ASN A 88 -9.41 -8.74 3.05
CA ASN A 88 -8.22 -7.91 3.25
C ASN A 88 -7.22 -8.09 2.10
N ASP A 89 -7.05 -9.30 1.57
CA ASP A 89 -6.18 -9.54 0.41
C ASP A 89 -6.65 -8.77 -0.84
N GLN A 90 -7.97 -8.63 -1.03
CA GLN A 90 -8.51 -7.82 -2.12
C GLN A 90 -8.16 -6.35 -1.92
N LEU A 91 -8.29 -5.82 -0.70
CA LEU A 91 -7.90 -4.44 -0.39
C LEU A 91 -6.39 -4.23 -0.57
N PHE A 92 -5.58 -5.15 -0.04
CA PHE A 92 -4.12 -5.16 -0.21
C PHE A 92 -3.75 -5.09 -1.68
N ARG A 93 -4.35 -5.96 -2.50
CA ARG A 93 -4.08 -5.99 -3.94
C ARG A 93 -4.44 -4.68 -4.65
N VAL A 94 -5.57 -4.06 -4.33
CA VAL A 94 -5.93 -2.77 -4.96
C VAL A 94 -4.95 -1.68 -4.59
N ILE A 95 -4.52 -1.63 -3.32
CA ILE A 95 -3.58 -0.60 -2.83
C ILE A 95 -2.18 -0.85 -3.40
N SER A 96 -1.71 -2.10 -3.38
CA SER A 96 -0.36 -2.47 -3.81
C SER A 96 -0.20 -2.39 -5.32
N GLU A 97 -1.16 -2.88 -6.10
CA GLU A 97 -1.08 -2.97 -7.56
C GLU A 97 -1.75 -1.79 -8.30
N GLY A 98 -2.48 -0.93 -7.58
CA GLY A 98 -3.23 0.19 -8.14
C GLY A 98 -4.53 -0.21 -8.85
N GLY A 99 -5.36 0.79 -9.16
CA GLY A 99 -6.71 0.54 -9.67
C GLY A 99 -6.76 -0.10 -11.05
N ALA A 100 -5.85 0.28 -11.96
CA ALA A 100 -5.82 -0.25 -13.32
C ALA A 100 -5.66 -1.78 -13.36
N LYS A 101 -4.81 -2.34 -12.48
CA LYS A 101 -4.52 -3.78 -12.44
C LYS A 101 -5.74 -4.61 -12.05
N VAL A 102 -6.62 -4.04 -11.24
CA VAL A 102 -7.88 -4.64 -10.79
C VAL A 102 -9.10 -4.16 -11.58
N LYS A 103 -8.90 -3.63 -12.80
CA LYS A 103 -9.96 -3.13 -13.70
C LYS A 103 -10.82 -2.01 -13.07
N LYS A 104 -10.19 -1.17 -12.25
CA LYS A 104 -10.73 0.09 -11.69
C LYS A 104 -10.03 1.29 -12.34
N SER A 105 -10.32 2.51 -11.88
CA SER A 105 -9.71 3.73 -12.44
C SER A 105 -8.18 3.66 -12.35
N HIS A 106 -7.49 4.05 -13.43
CA HIS A 106 -6.04 4.18 -13.45
C HIS A 106 -5.55 5.37 -12.62
N LEU A 107 -6.44 6.25 -12.19
CA LEU A 107 -6.11 7.39 -11.33
C LEU A 107 -5.83 6.96 -9.88
N MET A 108 -6.26 5.75 -9.46
CA MET A 108 -5.83 5.16 -8.19
C MET A 108 -4.40 4.62 -8.32
N PRO A 109 -3.41 5.24 -7.66
CA PRO A 109 -2.00 4.91 -7.84
C PRO A 109 -1.63 3.51 -7.35
N VAL A 110 -0.50 3.02 -7.85
CA VAL A 110 0.18 1.81 -7.40
C VAL A 110 1.08 2.15 -6.20
N PHE A 111 0.66 1.82 -4.98
CA PHE A 111 1.44 2.17 -3.77
C PHE A 111 2.48 1.12 -3.39
N GLY A 112 2.46 -0.07 -3.99
CA GLY A 112 3.40 -1.16 -3.68
C GLY A 112 4.85 -0.89 -4.06
N HIS A 113 5.14 0.17 -4.83
CA HIS A 113 6.50 0.65 -5.09
C HIS A 113 6.95 1.77 -4.13
N THR A 114 6.05 2.23 -3.26
CA THR A 114 6.27 3.35 -2.33
C THR A 114 6.22 2.89 -0.88
N LEU A 115 5.19 2.12 -0.53
CA LEU A 115 4.93 1.64 0.82
C LEU A 115 5.41 0.20 0.97
N SER A 116 5.87 -0.15 2.17
CA SER A 116 6.12 -1.53 2.56
C SER A 116 4.80 -2.33 2.63
N GLU A 117 4.90 -3.66 2.62
CA GLU A 117 3.71 -4.50 2.77
C GLU A 117 3.07 -4.31 4.15
N GLU A 118 3.88 -4.20 5.21
CA GLU A 118 3.39 -3.91 6.57
C GLU A 118 2.60 -2.58 6.62
N GLU A 119 3.11 -1.53 5.97
CA GLU A 119 2.41 -0.24 5.87
C GLU A 119 1.07 -0.35 5.13
N ILE A 120 1.01 -1.13 4.04
CA ILE A 120 -0.26 -1.39 3.34
C ILE A 120 -1.24 -2.16 4.24
N TRP A 121 -0.76 -3.13 5.02
CA TRP A 121 -1.61 -3.81 6.01
C TRP A 121 -2.10 -2.86 7.11
N SER A 122 -1.26 -1.91 7.54
CA SER A 122 -1.65 -0.87 8.50
C SER A 122 -2.76 0.05 7.94
N LEU A 123 -2.67 0.41 6.66
CA LEU A 123 -3.72 1.14 5.94
C LEU A 123 -5.03 0.35 5.92
N ILE A 124 -4.98 -0.95 5.64
CA ILE A 124 -6.17 -1.80 5.63
C ILE A 124 -6.82 -1.87 7.01
N ALA A 125 -6.01 -1.96 8.08
CA ALA A 125 -6.53 -1.92 9.45
C ALA A 125 -7.30 -0.63 9.72
N PHE A 126 -6.75 0.52 9.32
CA PHE A 126 -7.44 1.81 9.46
C PHE A 126 -8.69 1.89 8.57
N ILE A 127 -8.65 1.41 7.33
CA ILE A 127 -9.82 1.36 6.43
C ILE A 127 -10.95 0.53 7.06
N ARG A 128 -10.64 -0.61 7.69
CA ARG A 128 -11.64 -1.41 8.41
C ARG A 128 -12.25 -0.67 9.60
N GLN A 129 -11.49 0.20 10.24
CA GLN A 129 -11.97 1.04 11.34
C GLN A 129 -12.96 2.10 10.84
N LEU A 130 -12.71 2.72 9.67
CA LEU A 130 -13.61 3.72 9.07
C LEU A 130 -15.02 3.16 8.86
N GLY A 131 -15.14 1.95 8.30
CA GLY A 131 -16.44 1.30 8.09
C GLY A 131 -17.05 0.63 9.31
N GLN A 132 -16.61 0.98 10.53
CA GLN A 132 -17.11 0.47 11.81
C GLN A 132 -17.11 -1.07 11.90
N GLY A 133 -16.31 -1.73 11.05
CA GLY A 133 -16.32 -3.17 10.84
C GLY A 133 -15.46 -3.96 11.82
N GLY A 134 -14.76 -3.28 12.74
CA GLY A 134 -14.18 -3.77 14.01
C GLY A 134 -13.26 -5.01 13.97
N SER A 135 -13.03 -5.61 12.81
CA SER A 135 -12.26 -6.83 12.69
C SER A 135 -10.80 -6.48 12.83
N ALA A 136 -10.14 -7.01 13.86
CA ALA A 136 -8.71 -6.84 14.06
C ALA A 136 -7.97 -7.31 12.79
N VAL A 137 -7.27 -6.38 12.15
CA VAL A 137 -6.37 -6.67 11.03
C VAL A 137 -4.96 -6.65 11.57
N THR A 138 -4.25 -7.76 11.40
CA THR A 138 -2.80 -7.85 11.60
C THR A 138 -2.14 -8.09 10.26
N ALA A 139 -0.89 -7.64 10.10
CA ALA A 139 -0.09 -8.04 8.95
C ALA A 139 0.18 -9.56 9.02
N PRO A 140 0.14 -10.30 7.90
CA PRO A 140 0.62 -11.68 7.84
C PRO A 140 2.09 -11.80 8.28
N GLU A 141 2.47 -12.96 8.79
CA GLU A 141 3.88 -13.23 9.13
C GLU A 141 4.78 -13.18 7.88
N GLY A 142 5.96 -12.58 8.02
CA GLY A 142 6.97 -12.55 6.96
C GLY A 142 6.72 -11.54 5.84
N VAL A 143 5.74 -10.65 5.98
CA VAL A 143 5.59 -9.53 5.04
C VAL A 143 6.80 -8.60 5.08
N ASN A 144 7.05 -7.93 3.96
CA ASN A 144 8.13 -6.94 3.89
C ASN A 144 7.78 -5.70 4.74
N THR A 145 8.65 -5.39 5.71
CA THR A 145 8.54 -4.23 6.59
C THR A 145 9.32 -3.01 6.08
N GLU A 146 10.18 -3.19 5.09
CA GLU A 146 10.96 -2.11 4.50
C GLU A 146 10.29 -1.57 3.25
N ARG A 147 10.25 -0.24 3.11
CA ARG A 147 9.78 0.38 1.87
C ARG A 147 10.68 -0.02 0.71
N PRO A 148 10.14 -0.21 -0.51
CA PRO A 148 10.94 -0.46 -1.69
C PRO A 148 11.82 0.75 -2.01
N LEU A 149 13.06 0.76 -1.52
CA LEU A 149 14.06 1.74 -1.92
C LEU A 149 14.66 1.26 -3.25
N GLY A 150 14.01 1.66 -4.36
CA GLY A 150 14.59 1.45 -5.69
C GLY A 150 15.99 2.05 -5.76
N SER A 151 16.86 1.49 -6.60
CA SER A 151 18.20 2.05 -6.79
C SER A 151 18.12 3.46 -7.39
N VAL A 152 19.01 4.34 -6.94
CA VAL A 152 19.26 5.61 -7.62
C VAL A 152 19.76 5.30 -9.03
N LEU A 153 19.26 6.01 -10.05
CA LEU A 153 19.75 5.84 -11.42
C LEU A 153 21.27 5.97 -11.46
N SER A 154 21.93 5.00 -12.09
CA SER A 154 23.38 5.02 -12.25
C SER A 154 23.81 6.14 -13.20
N ARG A 155 25.08 6.56 -13.12
CA ARG A 155 25.67 7.50 -14.11
C ARG A 155 25.49 6.99 -15.54
N SER A 156 25.71 5.69 -15.78
CA SER A 156 25.53 5.10 -17.11
C SER A 156 24.07 5.13 -17.59
N ALA A 157 23.10 4.95 -16.68
CA ALA A 157 21.68 5.09 -17.03
C ALA A 157 21.34 6.53 -17.40
N MET A 158 21.85 7.51 -16.66
CA MET A 158 21.68 8.93 -16.97
C MET A 158 22.33 9.32 -18.29
N ASP A 159 23.56 8.87 -18.55
CA ASP A 159 24.25 9.12 -19.83
C ASP A 159 23.50 8.49 -21.01
N SER A 160 22.94 7.29 -20.81
CA SER A 160 22.10 6.62 -21.80
C SER A 160 20.83 7.42 -22.08
N PHE A 161 20.16 7.93 -21.03
CA PHE A 161 19.01 8.81 -21.17
C PHE A 161 19.36 10.09 -21.94
N SER A 162 20.40 10.84 -21.55
CA SER A 162 20.75 12.10 -22.20
C SER A 162 21.07 11.92 -23.69
N LYS A 163 21.80 10.85 -24.04
CA LYS A 163 22.08 10.51 -25.45
C LYS A 163 20.81 10.19 -26.23
N TRP A 164 19.93 9.37 -25.64
CA TRP A 164 18.65 9.05 -26.25
C TRP A 164 17.77 10.29 -26.41
N PHE A 165 17.68 11.14 -25.38
CA PHE A 165 16.83 12.33 -25.40
C PHE A 165 17.25 13.29 -26.52
N ALA A 166 18.56 13.50 -26.69
CA ALA A 166 19.11 14.37 -27.73
C ALA A 166 18.87 13.86 -29.17
N GLY A 167 18.83 12.54 -29.38
CA GLY A 167 18.65 11.95 -30.73
C GLY A 167 17.20 11.56 -31.07
N GLU A 168 16.47 11.08 -30.08
CA GLU A 168 15.17 10.40 -30.26
C GLU A 168 14.06 11.03 -29.41
N GLY A 169 14.39 11.58 -28.23
CA GLY A 169 13.40 12.01 -27.24
C GLY A 169 12.46 13.10 -27.73
N GLN A 170 12.91 14.00 -28.60
CA GLN A 170 12.09 15.11 -29.10
C GLN A 170 11.20 14.74 -30.29
N LYS A 171 11.23 13.48 -30.75
CA LYS A 171 10.40 13.03 -31.88
C LYS A 171 8.92 12.96 -31.47
N LYS A 172 8.04 13.24 -32.43
CA LYS A 172 6.58 13.30 -32.22
C LYS A 172 6.01 11.99 -31.69
N GLU A 173 6.59 10.87 -32.09
CA GLU A 173 6.21 9.54 -31.62
C GLU A 173 6.45 9.39 -30.11
N GLN A 174 7.56 9.93 -29.60
CA GLN A 174 7.90 9.88 -28.18
C GLN A 174 7.03 10.82 -27.36
N THR A 175 6.83 12.06 -27.81
CA THR A 175 5.98 13.03 -27.10
C THR A 175 4.53 12.55 -27.05
N LYS A 176 4.00 11.98 -28.15
CA LYS A 176 2.66 11.37 -28.17
C LYS A 176 2.55 10.15 -27.25
N SER A 177 3.59 9.31 -27.19
CA SER A 177 3.63 8.18 -26.26
C SER A 177 3.57 8.66 -24.81
N GLY A 178 4.37 9.68 -24.46
CA GLY A 178 4.37 10.30 -23.13
C GLY A 178 3.02 10.91 -22.74
N GLU A 179 2.39 11.63 -23.67
CA GLU A 179 1.05 12.20 -23.48
C GLU A 179 0.03 11.11 -23.14
N LEU A 180 0.00 10.02 -23.92
CA LEU A 180 -0.90 8.89 -23.68
C LEU A 180 -0.66 8.23 -22.33
N LEU A 181 0.60 8.13 -21.90
CA LEU A 181 0.94 7.58 -20.59
C LEU A 181 0.38 8.45 -19.47
N ILE A 182 0.61 9.77 -19.50
CA ILE A 182 0.12 10.71 -18.49
C ILE A 182 -1.41 10.72 -18.44
N MET A 183 -2.07 10.77 -19.60
CA MET A 183 -3.51 10.98 -19.64
C MET A 183 -4.31 9.71 -19.32
N ASN A 184 -3.87 8.55 -19.79
CA ASN A 184 -4.74 7.38 -19.93
C ASN A 184 -4.19 6.07 -19.35
N LYS A 185 -2.93 6.03 -18.90
CA LYS A 185 -2.29 4.76 -18.49
C LYS A 185 -1.67 4.82 -17.10
N LYS A 186 -1.08 5.96 -16.73
CA LYS A 186 -0.43 6.19 -15.44
C LYS A 186 -1.27 7.14 -14.61
N SER A 187 -1.09 7.08 -13.29
CA SER A 187 -1.90 7.83 -12.32
C SER A 187 -1.50 9.30 -12.18
N CYS A 188 -0.75 9.85 -13.14
CA CYS A 188 -0.19 11.21 -13.08
C CYS A 188 -1.28 12.25 -12.83
N LEU A 189 -2.37 12.20 -13.62
CA LEU A 189 -3.50 13.13 -13.50
C LEU A 189 -4.37 12.89 -12.26
N GLY A 190 -4.17 11.79 -11.54
CA GLY A 190 -4.84 11.58 -10.25
C GLY A 190 -4.38 12.59 -9.21
N CYS A 191 -3.16 13.14 -9.34
CA CYS A 191 -2.62 14.15 -8.44
C CYS A 191 -2.30 15.47 -9.14
N HIS A 192 -1.76 15.41 -10.36
CA HIS A 192 -1.26 16.57 -11.06
C HIS A 192 -2.25 17.15 -12.04
N GLN A 193 -2.24 18.48 -12.18
CA GLN A 193 -2.96 19.16 -13.24
C GLN A 193 -2.09 19.23 -14.50
N LEU A 194 -2.70 18.99 -15.65
CA LEU A 194 -2.12 19.21 -16.97
C LEU A 194 -3.19 19.83 -17.86
N ASN A 195 -2.90 21.00 -18.44
CA ASN A 195 -3.91 21.85 -19.07
C ASN A 195 -5.10 22.06 -18.11
N GLU A 196 -6.31 21.74 -18.55
CA GLU A 196 -7.56 21.85 -17.78
C GLU A 196 -7.97 20.52 -17.10
N ALA A 197 -7.15 19.46 -17.23
CA ALA A 197 -7.44 18.13 -16.69
C ALA A 197 -6.58 17.78 -15.47
N GLY A 198 -7.08 16.87 -14.64
CA GLY A 198 -6.36 16.28 -13.52
C GLY A 198 -6.53 17.03 -12.19
N GLY A 199 -5.85 16.50 -11.16
CA GLY A 199 -5.97 16.93 -9.77
C GLY A 199 -5.10 18.12 -9.36
N LYS A 200 -5.24 18.54 -8.10
CA LYS A 200 -4.51 19.69 -7.50
C LYS A 200 -3.63 19.30 -6.31
N ILE A 201 -3.37 18.01 -6.13
CA ILE A 201 -2.49 17.49 -5.07
C ILE A 201 -1.02 17.78 -5.40
N GLY A 202 -0.63 17.48 -6.63
CA GLY A 202 0.72 17.71 -7.15
C GLY A 202 0.84 19.06 -7.86
N PRO A 203 2.07 19.55 -8.08
CA PRO A 203 2.30 20.77 -8.86
C PRO A 203 1.76 20.63 -10.28
N ASN A 204 1.32 21.74 -10.86
CA ASN A 204 0.87 21.78 -12.24
C ASN A 204 2.03 21.40 -13.20
N LEU A 205 1.77 20.50 -14.13
CA LEU A 205 2.77 19.96 -15.07
C LEU A 205 2.97 20.85 -16.31
N ASN A 206 2.15 21.87 -16.50
CA ASN A 206 2.35 22.85 -17.57
C ASN A 206 3.69 23.57 -17.40
N ARG A 207 4.38 23.83 -18.51
CA ARG A 207 5.70 24.49 -18.55
C ARG A 207 6.77 23.74 -17.75
N SER A 208 6.66 22.41 -17.64
CA SER A 208 7.69 21.59 -17.00
C SER A 208 9.06 21.80 -17.64
N SER A 209 9.11 21.99 -18.96
CA SER A 209 10.34 22.29 -19.72
C SER A 209 11.05 23.59 -19.30
N PHE A 210 10.30 24.58 -18.80
CA PHE A 210 10.86 25.84 -18.32
C PHE A 210 11.44 25.71 -16.90
N ASN A 211 10.81 24.87 -16.07
CA ASN A 211 11.15 24.75 -14.66
C ASN A 211 12.23 23.68 -14.40
N TYR A 212 12.34 22.66 -15.27
CA TYR A 212 13.15 21.49 -15.01
C TYR A 212 13.90 21.01 -16.25
N ARG A 213 15.14 20.56 -16.04
CA ARG A 213 15.90 19.86 -17.09
C ARG A 213 15.28 18.48 -17.35
N PRO A 214 15.29 17.97 -18.60
CA PRO A 214 14.79 16.63 -18.92
C PRO A 214 15.41 15.54 -18.05
N GLU A 215 16.71 15.60 -17.78
CA GLU A 215 17.40 14.64 -16.91
C GLU A 215 16.86 14.65 -15.48
N TRP A 216 16.48 15.83 -14.97
CA TRP A 216 15.88 15.94 -13.65
C TRP A 216 14.49 15.32 -13.62
N ILE A 217 13.66 15.62 -14.62
CA ILE A 217 12.31 15.04 -14.74
C ILE A 217 12.42 13.51 -14.80
N TYR A 218 13.27 12.98 -15.69
CA TYR A 218 13.48 11.54 -15.84
C TYR A 218 13.90 10.89 -14.53
N ALA A 219 14.90 11.46 -13.85
CA ALA A 219 15.39 10.89 -12.62
C ALA A 219 14.35 10.93 -11.49
N TRP A 220 13.65 12.06 -11.36
CA TRP A 220 12.61 12.25 -10.36
C TRP A 220 11.47 11.24 -10.53
N ILE A 221 10.88 11.13 -11.73
CA ILE A 221 9.71 10.25 -11.94
C ILE A 221 10.06 8.76 -11.93
N SER A 222 11.33 8.39 -12.14
CA SER A 222 11.78 7.01 -12.04
C SER A 222 11.77 6.49 -10.61
N ASN A 223 12.12 7.33 -9.61
CA ASN A 223 12.10 6.94 -8.21
C ASN A 223 12.13 8.17 -7.28
N PRO A 224 10.98 8.81 -7.00
CA PRO A 224 10.93 10.02 -6.17
C PRO A 224 11.51 9.82 -4.76
N GLN A 225 11.27 8.65 -4.16
CA GLN A 225 11.69 8.30 -2.80
C GLN A 225 13.21 8.19 -2.67
N ALA A 226 13.95 7.92 -3.75
CA ALA A 226 15.41 7.94 -3.75
C ALA A 226 16.00 9.36 -3.58
N PHE A 227 15.23 10.40 -3.90
CA PHE A 227 15.63 11.80 -3.69
C PHE A 227 15.13 12.33 -2.36
N HIS A 228 13.86 12.07 -2.06
CA HIS A 228 13.20 12.47 -0.83
C HIS A 228 12.36 11.30 -0.30
N PRO A 229 12.85 10.54 0.70
CA PRO A 229 12.15 9.35 1.21
C PRO A 229 10.71 9.59 1.66
N ASP A 230 10.42 10.82 2.13
CA ASP A 230 9.10 11.23 2.64
C ASP A 230 8.22 11.94 1.61
N THR A 231 8.67 12.06 0.35
CA THR A 231 7.85 12.69 -0.71
C THR A 231 6.51 11.97 -0.87
N LYS A 232 5.45 12.77 -1.00
CA LYS A 232 4.09 12.25 -1.18
C LYS A 232 3.80 11.82 -2.61
N MET A 233 4.66 12.18 -3.57
CA MET A 233 4.56 11.66 -4.93
C MET A 233 4.94 10.17 -4.91
N PRO A 234 4.00 9.24 -5.15
CA PRO A 234 4.30 7.82 -5.13
C PRO A 234 5.22 7.45 -6.29
N ASN A 235 6.07 6.44 -6.07
CA ASN A 235 6.72 5.74 -7.17
C ASN A 235 5.66 4.96 -7.95
N LEU A 236 5.45 5.30 -9.22
CA LEU A 236 4.44 4.68 -10.07
C LEU A 236 4.91 3.40 -10.77
N GLY A 237 6.10 2.88 -10.42
CA GLY A 237 6.67 1.69 -11.04
C GLY A 237 6.85 1.84 -12.54
N LEU A 238 7.36 3.00 -12.99
CA LEU A 238 7.54 3.28 -14.41
C LEU A 238 8.69 2.44 -14.97
N GLU A 239 8.44 1.77 -16.09
CA GLU A 239 9.52 1.18 -16.89
C GLU A 239 10.42 2.28 -17.48
N PRO A 240 11.71 2.02 -17.74
CA PRO A 240 12.63 3.03 -18.26
C PRO A 240 12.15 3.73 -19.53
N GLU A 241 11.50 3.00 -20.44
CA GLU A 241 10.92 3.53 -21.68
C GLU A 241 9.71 4.43 -21.42
N GLU A 242 8.89 4.10 -20.42
CA GLU A 242 7.75 4.92 -20.03
C GLU A 242 8.21 6.24 -19.40
N ALA A 243 9.18 6.19 -18.48
CA ALA A 243 9.77 7.38 -17.88
C ALA A 243 10.44 8.28 -18.94
N ARG A 244 11.11 7.68 -19.93
CA ARG A 244 11.66 8.38 -21.10
C ARG A 244 10.59 9.11 -21.89
N ALA A 245 9.51 8.41 -22.27
CA ALA A 245 8.42 8.98 -23.06
C ALA A 245 7.68 10.10 -22.30
N ILE A 246 7.38 9.90 -21.02
CA ILE A 246 6.77 10.93 -20.15
C ILE A 246 7.65 12.17 -20.08
N THR A 247 8.97 11.98 -19.89
CA THR A 247 9.93 13.09 -19.88
C THR A 247 9.99 13.83 -21.21
N ALA A 248 9.99 13.09 -22.33
CA ALA A 248 9.93 13.67 -23.68
C ALA A 248 8.73 14.60 -23.85
N PHE A 249 7.55 14.15 -23.42
CA PHE A 249 6.34 14.97 -23.47
C PHE A 249 6.43 16.19 -22.54
N LEU A 250 6.79 16.02 -21.27
CA LEU A 250 6.88 17.15 -20.33
C LEU A 250 7.95 18.18 -20.71
N ALA A 251 8.97 17.76 -21.45
CA ALA A 251 10.01 18.63 -21.98
C ALA A 251 9.62 19.32 -23.31
N SER A 252 8.45 19.03 -23.87
CA SER A 252 8.03 19.59 -25.17
C SER A 252 7.16 20.85 -25.09
N PHE A 253 6.76 21.29 -23.88
CA PHE A 253 5.90 22.47 -23.68
C PHE A 253 6.10 23.15 -22.32
#